data_AF-A0A3D4RQ26-F1
#
_entry.id   AF-A0A3D4RQ26-F1
#
_cell.length_a   1.000
_cell.length_b   1.000
_cell.length_c   1.000
_cell.angle_alpha   90.00
_cell.angle_beta   90.00
_cell.angle_gamma   90.00
#
_symmetry.space_group_name_H-M   'P 1'
#
loop_
_entity.id
_entity.type
_entity.pdbx_description
1 polymer ?
#
loop_
_entity_poly.entity_id
_entity_poly.type
_entity_poly.pdbx_seq_one_letter_code
_entity_poly.pdbx_strand_id
1 'polypeptide(L)' 'MPTKGENKNCPICGGTFVCTHGVFCQCAGIELSQTAKEYLRTHYEDCICRKCLQKIACEM' A
#
# COMPACT_ATOMS: atom_id res chain seq x y z
N MET A 1 -16.02 -21.29 -1.04
CA MET A 1 -14.54 -21.25 -1.21
C MET A 1 -14.14 -19.79 -1.37
N PRO A 2 -13.53 -19.11 -0.38
CA PRO A 2 -13.03 -17.76 -0.56
C PRO A 2 -11.51 -17.78 -0.72
N THR A 3 -11.02 -17.34 -1.89
CA THR A 3 -9.60 -17.07 -2.13
C THR A 3 -9.19 -15.89 -1.26
N LYS A 4 -8.61 -16.28 -0.12
CA LYS A 4 -8.06 -15.47 0.95
C LYS A 4 -6.93 -14.59 0.42
N GLY A 5 -7.23 -13.31 0.18
CA GLY A 5 -6.24 -12.26 -0.07
C GLY A 5 -5.47 -12.43 -1.36
N GLU A 6 -5.85 -11.71 -2.41
CA GLU A 6 -5.03 -11.63 -3.63
C GLU A 6 -3.65 -11.09 -3.25
N ASN A 7 -2.64 -11.94 -3.42
CA ASN A 7 -1.23 -11.58 -3.28
C ASN A 7 -0.89 -10.63 -4.43
N LYS A 8 -1.07 -9.33 -4.22
CA LYS A 8 -0.64 -8.30 -5.16
C LYS A 8 0.86 -8.07 -5.03
N ASN A 9 1.50 -7.80 -6.15
CA ASN A 9 2.91 -7.48 -6.19
C ASN A 9 3.08 -5.96 -6.22
N CYS A 10 3.96 -5.43 -5.38
CA CYS A 10 4.20 -4.00 -5.29
C CYS A 10 4.98 -3.52 -6.52
N PRO A 11 4.50 -2.52 -7.28
CA PRO A 11 5.19 -2.01 -8.46
C PRO A 11 6.51 -1.29 -8.13
N ILE A 12 6.67 -0.82 -6.89
CA ILE A 12 7.87 -0.09 -6.44
C ILE A 12 9.04 -1.04 -6.12
N CYS A 13 8.80 -2.05 -5.30
CA CYS A 13 9.86 -2.92 -4.77
C CYS A 13 9.80 -4.37 -5.25
N GLY A 14 8.74 -4.74 -5.99
CA GLY A 14 8.47 -6.13 -6.37
C GLY A 14 8.04 -7.03 -5.20
N GLY A 15 7.81 -6.46 -4.01
CA GLY A 15 7.40 -7.21 -2.83
C GLY A 15 5.95 -7.69 -2.92
N THR A 16 5.72 -8.95 -2.60
CA THR A 16 4.38 -9.54 -2.56
C THR A 16 3.68 -9.16 -1.26
N PHE A 17 2.48 -8.60 -1.35
CA PHE A 17 1.66 -8.22 -0.20
C PHE A 17 0.21 -8.66 -0.40
N VAL A 18 -0.47 -8.95 0.71
CA VAL A 18 -1.90 -9.26 0.68
C VAL A 18 -2.68 -7.97 0.74
N CYS A 19 -3.40 -7.65 -0.33
CA CYS A 19 -4.38 -6.57 -0.34
C CYS A 19 -5.77 -7.19 -0.18
N THR A 20 -6.40 -7.02 0.99
CA THR A 20 -7.77 -7.50 1.20
C THR A 20 -8.85 -6.43 1.00
N HIS A 21 -8.48 -5.22 0.54
CA HIS A 21 -9.37 -4.05 0.42
C HIS A 21 -10.30 -3.86 1.64
N GLY A 22 -9.79 -4.13 2.84
CA GLY A 22 -10.52 -4.03 4.10
C GLY A 22 -9.59 -3.63 5.24
N VAL A 23 -10.12 -3.63 6.46
CA VAL A 23 -9.38 -3.27 7.68
C VAL A 23 -8.12 -4.12 7.95
N PHE A 24 -7.99 -5.28 7.30
CA PHE A 24 -6.81 -6.15 7.38
C PHE A 24 -5.76 -5.90 6.29
N CYS A 25 -5.92 -4.88 5.44
CA CYS A 25 -4.85 -4.48 4.52
C CYS A 25 -3.59 -4.16 5.33
N GLN A 26 -2.40 -4.59 4.89
CA GLN A 26 -1.16 -4.17 5.55
C GLN A 26 -0.94 -2.64 5.51
N CYS A 27 -1.68 -1.95 4.66
CA CYS A 27 -1.77 -0.50 4.58
C CYS A 27 -2.64 0.13 5.69
N ALA A 28 -3.56 -0.63 6.30
CA ALA A 28 -4.44 -0.14 7.36
C ALA A 28 -3.63 0.06 8.65
N GLY A 29 -3.51 1.32 9.08
CA GLY A 29 -2.74 1.71 10.26
C GLY A 29 -1.40 2.38 9.97
N ILE A 30 -1.06 2.66 8.70
CA ILE A 30 0.03 3.60 8.40
C ILE A 30 -0.55 5.01 8.43
N GLU A 31 0.02 5.86 9.28
CA GLU A 31 -0.24 7.30 9.21
C GLU A 31 0.45 7.88 7.99
N LEU A 32 -0.35 8.15 6.97
CA LEU A 32 0.07 8.91 5.80
C LEU A 32 -0.41 10.34 5.95
N SER A 33 0.53 11.27 5.84
CA SER A 33 0.23 12.69 5.63
C SER A 33 -0.60 12.89 4.36
N GLN A 34 -1.41 13.96 4.33
CA GLN A 34 -2.23 14.29 3.16
C GLN A 34 -1.38 14.39 1.88
N THR A 35 -0.22 15.05 1.96
CA THR A 35 0.75 15.15 0.87
C THR A 35 1.20 13.79 0.34
N ALA A 36 1.50 12.83 1.23
CA ALA A 36 1.90 11.48 0.83
C ALA A 36 0.75 10.73 0.14
N LYS A 37 -0.49 10.90 0.60
CA LYS A 37 -1.69 10.31 -0.05
C LYS A 37 -1.95 10.90 -1.42
N GLU A 38 -1.81 12.22 -1.57
CA GLU A 38 -1.99 12.90 -2.86
C GLU A 38 -0.89 12.49 -3.85
N TYR A 39 0.36 12.43 -3.39
CA TYR A 39 1.48 11.92 -4.18
C TYR A 39 1.22 10.47 -4.63
N LEU A 40 0.80 9.61 -3.70
CA LEU A 40 0.44 8.23 -4.01
C LEU A 40 -0.66 8.18 -5.07
N ARG A 41 -1.76 8.93 -4.91
CA ARG A 41 -2.88 8.94 -5.85
C ARG A 41 -2.52 9.49 -7.23
N THR A 42 -1.53 10.38 -7.30
CA THR A 42 -1.09 11.03 -8.54
C THR A 42 -0.05 10.19 -9.29
N HIS A 43 0.83 9.51 -8.55
CA HIS A 43 1.94 8.74 -9.11
C HIS A 43 1.65 7.23 -9.19
N TYR A 44 0.73 6.71 -8.39
CA TYR A 44 0.41 5.29 -8.27
C TYR A 44 -1.10 5.06 -8.24
N GLU A 45 -1.64 4.47 -9.30
CA GLU A 45 -3.06 4.09 -9.37
C GLU A 45 -3.36 2.77 -8.64
N ASP A 46 -2.35 1.93 -8.37
CA ASP A 46 -2.50 0.65 -7.68
C ASP A 46 -1.94 0.67 -6.25
N CYS A 47 -2.34 -0.32 -5.46
CA CYS A 47 -1.88 -0.46 -4.09
C CYS A 47 -0.39 -0.82 -4.04
N ILE A 48 0.34 -0.22 -3.10
CA ILE A 48 1.73 -0.56 -2.82
C ILE A 48 1.86 -1.23 -1.45
N CYS A 49 2.94 -1.99 -1.25
CA CYS A 49 3.16 -2.68 0.02
C CYS A 49 3.42 -1.69 1.17
N ARG A 50 3.12 -2.12 2.40
CA ARG A 50 3.35 -1.35 3.63
C ARG A 50 4.74 -0.74 3.70
N LYS A 51 5.79 -1.47 3.31
CA LYS A 51 7.17 -0.98 3.36
C LYS A 51 7.39 0.25 2.49
N CYS A 52 6.95 0.22 1.23
CA CYS A 52 7.08 1.36 0.33
C CYS A 52 6.22 2.53 0.80
N LEU A 53 5.03 2.21 1.26
CA LEU A 53 4.06 3.18 1.75
C LEU A 53 4.60 3.92 3.00
N GLN A 54 5.20 3.19 3.93
CA GLN A 54 5.85 3.74 5.13
C GLN A 54 7.15 4.48 4.80
N LYS A 55 7.86 4.09 3.74
CA LYS A 55 9.04 4.82 3.23
C LYS A 55 8.65 6.21 2.74
N ILE A 56 7.62 6.29 1.91
CA ILE A 56 7.08 7.56 1.41
C ILE A 56 6.55 8.41 2.57
N ALA A 57 5.91 7.80 3.57
CA ALA A 57 5.47 8.49 4.76
C ALA A 57 6.61 8.99 5.67
N CYS A 58 7.78 8.34 5.64
CA CYS A 58 8.94 8.68 6.48
C CYS A 58 9.92 9.63 5.77
N GLU A 59 9.93 9.66 4.43
CA GLU A 59 10.74 10.58 3.62
C GLU A 59 10.10 11.97 3.47
N MET A 60 8.88 12.18 3.98
CA MET A 60 8.14 13.46 3.97
C MET A 60 7.94 14.00 5.38
#